data_AF-A0A940Q0V1-F1
#
_entry.id   AF-A0A940Q0V1-F1
#
_cell.length_a   1.000
_cell.length_b   1.000
_cell.length_c   1.000
_cell.angle_alpha   90.00
_cell.angle_beta   90.00
_cell.angle_gamma   90.00
#
_symmetry.space_group_name_H-M   'P 1'
#
loop_
_entity.id
_entity.type
_entity.pdbx_description
1 polymer ?
#
loop_
_entity_poly.entity_id
_entity_poly.type
_entity_poly.pdbx_seq_one_letter_code
_entity_poly.pdbx_strand_id
1 'polypeptide(L)' 'VACLDIEDASKGRPSDDQVMMLIKEKTGATNSSAFQQLPADIKKSVLIELKGKRASLRQLERLTGISKSMIYRM' A
#
# COMPACT_ATOMS: atom_id res chain seq x y z
N VAL A 1 -19.95 6.23 27.05
CA VAL A 1 -18.87 6.88 26.27
C VAL A 1 -17.98 5.77 25.75
N ALA A 2 -17.86 5.64 24.43
CA ALA A 2 -17.27 4.48 23.77
C ALA A 2 -15.78 4.35 24.11
N CYS A 3 -15.38 3.18 24.61
CA CYS A 3 -14.00 2.79 24.84
C CYS A 3 -13.36 2.31 23.54
N LEU A 4 -12.39 3.02 22.96
CA LEU A 4 -11.40 2.49 22.00
C LEU A 4 -10.15 3.39 21.95
N ASP A 5 -9.38 3.46 23.03
CA ASP A 5 -8.01 4.00 23.01
C ASP A 5 -7.05 2.91 23.51
N ILE A 6 -6.63 2.04 22.58
CA ILE A 6 -5.28 1.48 22.62
C ILE A 6 -4.66 1.82 21.28
N GLU A 7 -4.18 3.05 21.27
CA GLU A 7 -3.29 3.66 20.31
C GLU A 7 -2.03 2.82 20.10
N ASP A 8 -1.93 2.13 18.97
CA ASP A 8 -0.62 1.89 18.33
C ASP A 8 -0.24 3.17 17.54
N ALA A 9 -0.25 4.32 18.24
CA ALA A 9 -0.05 5.66 17.67
C ALA A 9 1.41 5.94 17.27
N SER A 10 2.30 4.96 17.38
CA SER A 10 3.72 5.10 17.03
C SER A 10 4.01 4.91 15.53
N LYS A 11 3.05 4.41 14.74
CA LYS A 11 3.24 4.22 13.29
C LYS A 11 2.41 5.23 12.51
N GLY A 12 2.96 6.43 12.40
CA GLY A 12 2.48 7.46 11.47
C GLY A 12 2.38 6.92 10.04
N ARG A 13 1.70 7.67 9.17
CA ARG A 13 1.57 7.33 7.74
C ARG A 13 2.98 7.07 7.15
N PRO A 14 3.19 5.95 6.45
CA PRO A 14 4.50 5.63 5.91
C PRO A 14 4.90 6.62 4.80
N SER A 15 6.19 6.92 4.73
CA SER A 15 6.78 7.67 3.61
C SER A 15 6.71 6.87 2.31
N ASP A 16 6.94 7.52 1.18
CA ASP A 16 6.98 6.82 -0.10
C ASP A 16 8.07 5.76 -0.14
N ASP A 17 9.25 6.06 0.42
CA ASP A 17 10.38 5.15 0.47
C ASP A 17 10.04 3.91 1.31
N GLN A 18 9.33 4.09 2.43
CA GLN A 18 8.86 2.98 3.26
C GLN A 18 7.85 2.12 2.50
N VAL A 19 6.89 2.72 1.80
CA VAL A 19 5.93 1.99 0.99
C VAL A 19 6.64 1.24 -0.15
N MET A 20 7.62 1.87 -0.79
CA MET A 20 8.38 1.28 -1.88
C MET A 20 9.26 0.13 -1.41
N MET A 21 9.88 0.26 -0.23
CA MET A 21 10.65 -0.81 0.40
C MET A 21 9.75 -2.03 0.68
N LEU A 22 8.55 -1.81 1.24
CA LEU A 22 7.59 -2.88 1.47
C LEU A 22 7.13 -3.55 0.17
N ILE A 23 6.86 -2.78 -0.88
CA ILE A 23 6.53 -3.33 -2.21
C ILE A 23 7.67 -4.22 -2.70
N LYS A 24 8.91 -3.74 -2.62
CA LYS A 24 10.09 -4.48 -3.07
C LYS A 24 10.31 -5.75 -2.25
N GLU A 25 10.15 -5.71 -0.93
CA GLU A 25 10.26 -6.88 -0.04
C GLU A 25 9.20 -7.93 -0.35
N LYS A 26 7.98 -7.51 -0.66
CA LYS A 26 6.83 -8.39 -0.91
C LYS A 26 6.83 -9.01 -2.30
N THR A 27 7.24 -8.24 -3.31
CA THR A 27 7.02 -8.62 -4.71
C THR A 27 8.28 -8.60 -5.57
N GLY A 28 9.40 -8.11 -5.04
CA GLY A 28 10.61 -7.83 -5.82
C GLY A 28 10.48 -6.65 -6.79
N ALA A 29 9.33 -5.96 -6.84
CA ALA A 29 9.11 -4.89 -7.80
C ALA A 29 9.89 -3.63 -7.40
N THR A 30 10.65 -3.07 -8.35
CA THR A 30 11.51 -1.89 -8.13
C THR A 30 10.95 -0.62 -8.77
N ASN A 31 9.84 -0.72 -9.50
CA ASN A 31 9.12 0.40 -10.08
C ASN A 31 7.66 0.03 -10.37
N SER A 32 6.86 1.01 -10.76
CA SER A 32 5.44 0.84 -11.07
C SER A 32 5.19 -0.13 -12.22
N SER A 33 5.98 -0.08 -13.29
CA SER A 33 5.84 -1.00 -14.43
C SER A 33 6.04 -2.47 -14.02
N ALA A 34 7.08 -2.75 -13.23
CA ALA A 34 7.33 -4.08 -12.69
C ALA A 34 6.19 -4.52 -11.77
N PHE A 35 5.66 -3.62 -10.94
CA PHE A 35 4.51 -3.92 -10.09
C PHE A 35 3.26 -4.25 -10.90
N GLN A 36 2.99 -3.52 -11.99
CA GLN A 36 1.81 -3.76 -12.83
C GLN A 36 1.83 -5.12 -13.54
N GLN A 37 3.03 -5.62 -13.89
CA GLN A 37 3.21 -6.94 -14.51
C GLN A 37 2.97 -8.11 -13.56
N LEU A 38 2.88 -7.85 -12.24
CA LEU A 38 2.57 -8.90 -11.27
C LEU A 38 1.16 -9.48 -11.49
N PRO A 39 0.95 -10.74 -11.08
CA PRO A 39 -0.38 -11.35 -11.03
C PRO A 39 -1.41 -10.51 -10.25
N ALA A 40 -2.67 -10.55 -10.67
CA ALA A 40 -3.73 -9.70 -10.12
C ALA A 40 -4.00 -9.95 -8.62
N ASP A 41 -3.91 -11.21 -8.20
CA ASP A 41 -4.02 -11.68 -6.82
C ASP A 41 -2.90 -11.12 -5.94
N ILE A 42 -1.65 -11.15 -6.42
CA ILE A 42 -0.50 -10.58 -5.71
C ILE A 42 -0.66 -9.06 -5.56
N LYS A 43 -1.01 -8.36 -6.65
CA LYS A 43 -1.26 -6.91 -6.60
C LYS A 43 -2.34 -6.55 -5.58
N LYS A 44 -3.45 -7.30 -5.58
CA LYS A 44 -4.55 -7.08 -4.64
C LYS A 44 -4.12 -7.30 -3.19
N SER A 45 -3.43 -8.40 -2.91
CA SER A 45 -2.94 -8.73 -1.57
C SER A 45 -2.03 -7.63 -1.01
N VAL A 46 -1.06 -7.17 -1.82
CA VAL A 46 -0.11 -6.13 -1.41
C VAL A 46 -0.80 -4.78 -1.20
N LEU A 47 -1.72 -4.39 -2.09
CA LEU A 47 -2.46 -3.13 -1.94
C LEU A 47 -3.34 -3.11 -0.68
N ILE A 48 -4.00 -4.23 -0.35
CA ILE A 48 -4.79 -4.36 0.88
C ILE A 48 -3.88 -4.21 2.12
N GLU A 49 -2.72 -4.84 2.11
CA GLU A 49 -1.77 -4.73 3.22
C GLU A 49 -1.23 -3.30 3.39
N LEU A 50 -0.88 -2.63 2.28
CA LEU A 50 -0.41 -1.24 2.33
C LEU A 50 -1.50 -0.28 2.79
N LYS A 51 -2.77 -0.50 2.42
CA LYS A 51 -3.93 0.21 2.98
C LYS A 51 -4.02 0.00 4.49
N GLY A 52 -3.86 -1.24 4.96
CA GLY A 52 -3.82 -1.58 6.39
C GLY A 52 -2.71 -0.84 7.15
N LYS A 53 -1.57 -0.59 6.49
CA LYS A 53 -0.45 0.23 7.00
C LYS A 53 -0.66 1.74 6.84
N ARG A 54 -1.89 2.20 6.56
CA ARG A 54 -2.28 3.62 6.40
C ARG A 54 -1.56 4.33 5.24
N ALA A 55 -1.06 3.60 4.23
CA ALA A 55 -0.55 4.23 3.01
C ALA A 55 -1.70 4.91 2.26
N SER A 56 -1.50 6.14 1.78
CA SER A 56 -2.58 6.87 1.11
C SER A 56 -2.78 6.39 -0.33
N LEU A 57 -4.01 6.51 -0.84
CA LEU A 57 -4.34 6.16 -2.23
C LEU A 57 -3.44 6.88 -3.25
N ARG A 58 -3.04 8.13 -2.98
CA ARG A 58 -2.12 8.90 -3.86
C ARG A 58 -0.71 8.33 -3.89
N GLN A 59 -0.22 7.83 -2.76
CA GLN A 59 1.09 7.17 -2.72
C GLN A 59 1.04 5.85 -3.48
N LEU A 60 0.00 5.05 -3.22
CA LEU A 60 -0.18 3.77 -3.90
C LEU A 60 -0.30 3.95 -5.40
N GLU A 61 -1.11 4.91 -5.87
CA GLU A 61 -1.22 5.19 -7.30
C GLU A 61 0.11 5.57 -7.95
N ARG A 62 0.90 6.44 -7.30
CA ARG A 62 2.20 6.85 -7.85
C ARG A 62 3.22 5.72 -7.85
N LEU A 63 3.28 4.89 -6.81
CA LEU A 63 4.29 3.84 -6.65
C LEU A 63 3.95 2.57 -7.43
N THR A 64 2.67 2.23 -7.53
CA THR A 64 2.19 1.00 -8.20
C THR A 64 1.68 1.25 -9.61
N GLY A 65 1.41 2.51 -9.97
CA GLY A 65 0.77 2.88 -11.23
C GLY A 65 -0.69 2.45 -11.34
N ILE A 66 -1.32 1.95 -10.27
CA ILE A 66 -2.72 1.52 -10.28
C ILE A 66 -3.60 2.72 -9.91
N SER A 67 -4.63 2.99 -10.70
CA SER A 67 -5.52 4.12 -10.47
C SER A 67 -6.17 4.07 -9.09
N LYS A 68 -6.31 5.24 -8.43
CA LYS A 68 -6.99 5.34 -7.11
C LYS A 68 -8.37 4.71 -7.10
N SER A 69 -9.11 4.81 -8.21
CA SER A 69 -10.47 4.25 -8.34
C SER A 69 -10.48 2.72 -8.34
N MET A 70 -9.43 2.07 -8.85
CA MET A 70 -9.26 0.62 -8.71
C MET A 70 -8.89 0.26 -7.27
N ILE A 71 -7.92 0.96 -6.68
CA ILE A 71 -7.46 0.70 -5.30
C ILE A 71 -8.59 0.92 -4.28
N TYR A 72 -9.45 1.90 -4.51
CA TYR A 72 -10.61 2.18 -3.66
C TYR A 72 -11.65 1.06 -3.67
N ARG A 73 -11.84 0.40 -4.82
CA ARG A 73 -12.79 -0.72 -5.00
C ARG A 73 -12.29 -2.07 -4.47
N MET A 74 -11.04 -2.14 -4.01
CA MET A 74 -10.39 -3.36 -3.50
C MET A 74 -10.61 -3.58 -2.01
#